data_AF-A0A0N8K5U4-F1
#
_entry.id   AF-A0A0N8K5U4-F1
#
_cell.length_a   1.000
_cell.length_b   1.000
_cell.length_c   1.000
_cell.angle_alpha   90.00
_cell.angle_beta   90.00
_cell.angle_gamma   90.00
#
_symmetry.space_group_name_H-M   'P 1'
#
loop_
_entity.id
_entity.type
_entity.pdbx_description
1 polymer ?
#
loop_
_entity_poly.entity_id
_entity_poly.type
_entity_poly.pdbx_seq_one_letter_code
_entity_poly.pdbx_strand_id
1 'polypeptide(L)'
;MRRILLTLSVCTFPLSAWAQQAPSVDEMAEAIGTVFARMGCSLDVSDGEEAELAFATLIGEEIGEPVEQVMSQDDGGLYDVVGDALGSLTESGALVFDEEMATLTMTDCTPVE
;
A
#
# COMPACT_ATOMS: atom_id res chain seq x y z
N MET A 1 43.08 -7.76 -20.88
CA MET A 1 41.82 -7.03 -21.12
C MET A 1 40.65 -7.95 -20.80
N ARG A 2 39.80 -7.59 -19.83
CA ARG A 2 38.39 -7.97 -19.70
C ARG A 2 37.83 -7.25 -18.47
N ARG A 3 37.26 -6.05 -18.68
CA ARG A 3 36.42 -5.38 -17.68
C ARG A 3 35.02 -5.96 -17.85
N ILE A 4 34.57 -6.73 -16.87
CA ILE A 4 33.19 -7.22 -16.80
C ILE A 4 32.38 -6.05 -16.28
N LEU A 5 31.64 -5.39 -17.16
CA LEU A 5 30.59 -4.45 -16.81
C LEU A 5 29.40 -5.28 -16.31
N LEU A 6 29.29 -5.41 -14.99
CA LEU A 6 28.05 -5.82 -14.34
C LEU A 6 27.12 -4.61 -14.38
N THR A 7 26.32 -4.50 -15.44
CA THR A 7 25.12 -3.67 -15.44
C THR A 7 24.16 -4.25 -14.40
N LEU A 8 24.22 -3.71 -13.18
CA LEU A 8 23.09 -3.77 -12.26
C LEU A 8 21.93 -3.05 -12.97
N SER A 9 20.97 -3.83 -13.49
CA SER A 9 19.61 -3.35 -13.70
C SER A 9 19.03 -3.06 -12.33
N VAL A 10 19.30 -1.86 -11.82
CA VAL A 10 18.46 -1.27 -10.81
C VAL A 10 17.15 -1.02 -11.54
N CYS A 11 16.14 -1.85 -11.31
CA CYS A 11 14.75 -1.51 -11.62
C CYS A 11 14.38 -0.34 -10.70
N THR A 12 14.86 0.85 -11.03
CA THR A 12 14.28 2.10 -10.57
C THR A 12 12.90 2.14 -11.20
N PHE A 13 11.89 1.69 -10.47
CA PHE A 13 10.52 2.06 -10.79
C PHE A 13 10.49 3.58 -10.79
N PRO A 14 10.27 4.23 -11.94
CA PRO A 14 10.26 5.67 -11.98
C PRO A 14 9.05 6.16 -11.19
N LEU A 15 9.28 7.14 -10.31
CA LEU A 15 8.30 8.03 -9.65
C LEU A 15 7.30 8.71 -10.63
N SER A 16 7.28 8.31 -11.91
CA SER A 16 6.60 8.94 -13.04
C SER A 16 5.48 8.06 -13.64
N ALA A 17 5.29 6.84 -13.14
CA ALA A 17 4.24 5.94 -13.63
C ALA A 17 2.86 6.26 -13.01
N TRP A 18 2.83 6.55 -11.70
CA TRP A 18 1.60 6.78 -10.95
C TRP A 18 1.05 8.21 -11.14
N ALA A 19 1.92 9.18 -11.41
CA ALA A 19 1.54 10.56 -11.73
C ALA A 19 0.79 10.73 -13.07
N GLN A 20 0.71 9.69 -13.92
CA GLN A 20 0.04 9.75 -15.23
C GLN A 20 -1.25 8.93 -15.29
N GLN A 21 -1.43 7.95 -14.40
CA GLN A 21 -2.61 7.11 -14.36
C GLN A 21 -2.78 6.54 -12.96
N ALA A 22 -3.99 6.64 -12.41
CA ALA A 22 -4.30 6.01 -11.14
C ALA A 22 -4.01 4.50 -11.24
N PRO A 23 -3.41 3.90 -10.21
CA PRO A 23 -3.11 2.48 -10.17
C PRO A 23 -4.35 1.63 -10.31
N SER A 24 -4.16 0.40 -10.80
CA SER A 24 -5.20 -0.62 -10.70
C SER A 24 -5.40 -1.07 -9.25
N VAL A 25 -6.57 -1.65 -8.97
CA VAL A 25 -6.88 -2.25 -7.67
C VAL A 25 -5.87 -3.35 -7.30
N ASP A 26 -5.41 -4.14 -8.27
CA ASP A 26 -4.41 -5.20 -8.05
C ASP A 26 -3.04 -4.62 -7.65
N GLU A 27 -2.56 -3.58 -8.35
CA GLU A 27 -1.30 -2.90 -8.01
C GLU A 27 -1.37 -2.24 -6.63
N MET A 28 -2.54 -1.67 -6.29
CA MET A 28 -2.76 -1.10 -4.97
C MET A 28 -2.80 -2.18 -3.88
N ALA A 29 -3.39 -3.34 -4.15
CA ALA A 29 -3.39 -4.47 -3.22
C ALA A 29 -1.96 -4.97 -2.93
N GLU A 30 -1.09 -5.02 -3.94
CA GLU A 30 0.33 -5.33 -3.76
C GLU A 30 1.07 -4.27 -2.92
N ALA A 31 0.79 -2.99 -3.15
CA ALA A 31 1.35 -1.90 -2.35
C ALA A 31 0.90 -1.98 -0.88
N ILE A 32 -0.39 -2.19 -0.64
CA ILE A 32 -0.96 -2.43 0.69
C ILE A 32 -0.25 -3.60 1.37
N GLY A 33 -0.06 -4.72 0.67
CA GLY A 33 0.65 -5.87 1.22
C GLY A 33 2.08 -5.53 1.64
N THR A 34 2.79 -4.73 0.83
CA THR A 34 4.15 -4.26 1.17
C THR A 34 4.13 -3.35 2.39
N VAL A 35 3.15 -2.46 2.52
CA VAL A 35 2.96 -1.59 3.69
C VAL A 35 2.70 -2.43 4.95
N PHE A 36 1.79 -3.41 4.90
CA PHE A 36 1.55 -4.33 6.00
C PHE A 36 2.82 -5.10 6.39
N ALA A 37 3.58 -5.59 5.41
CA ALA A 37 4.83 -6.29 5.66
C ALA A 37 5.87 -5.42 6.39
N ARG A 38 5.90 -4.10 6.13
CA ARG A 38 6.77 -3.15 6.86
C ARG A 38 6.28 -2.85 8.27
N MET A 39 4.97 -2.85 8.49
CA MET A 39 4.36 -2.58 9.81
C MET A 39 4.32 -3.81 10.73
N GLY A 40 4.71 -4.99 10.25
CA GLY A 40 4.67 -6.22 11.04
C GLY A 40 3.34 -6.97 10.93
N CYS A 41 2.63 -6.82 9.81
CA CYS A 41 1.47 -7.60 9.38
C CYS A 41 0.14 -7.32 10.09
N SER A 42 0.12 -6.37 11.01
CA SER A 42 -1.08 -5.91 11.70
C SER A 42 -1.08 -4.38 11.79
N LEU A 43 -2.25 -3.78 11.63
CA LEU A 43 -2.47 -2.35 11.82
C LEU A 43 -3.59 -2.15 12.84
N ASP A 44 -3.27 -1.42 13.91
CA ASP A 44 -4.25 -0.94 14.89
C ASP A 44 -5.00 0.26 14.30
N VAL A 45 -6.32 0.14 14.19
CA VAL A 45 -7.23 1.18 13.68
C VAL A 45 -8.19 1.69 14.76
N SER A 46 -7.89 1.43 16.03
CA SER A 46 -8.69 1.89 17.17
C SER A 46 -8.80 3.42 17.26
N ASP A 47 -7.76 4.12 16.81
CA ASP A 47 -7.69 5.59 16.72
C ASP A 47 -7.91 6.03 15.27
N GLY A 48 -9.09 5.69 14.73
CA GLY A 48 -9.43 5.69 13.29
C GLY A 48 -8.81 6.82 12.45
N GLU A 49 -8.89 8.08 12.87
CA GLU A 49 -8.29 9.21 12.14
C GLU A 49 -6.74 9.18 12.09
N GLU A 50 -6.07 8.84 13.19
CA GLU A 50 -4.61 8.71 13.22
C GLU A 50 -4.15 7.48 12.42
N ALA A 51 -4.91 6.39 12.49
CA ALA A 51 -4.61 5.17 11.75
C ALA A 51 -4.81 5.35 10.24
N GLU A 52 -5.89 6.02 9.82
CA GLU A 52 -6.15 6.39 8.43
C GLU A 52 -5.04 7.28 7.88
N LEU A 53 -4.63 8.31 8.63
CA LEU A 53 -3.56 9.21 8.20
C LEU A 53 -2.20 8.50 8.11
N ALA A 54 -1.87 7.65 9.08
CA ALA A 54 -0.65 6.86 9.07
C ALA A 54 -0.62 5.89 7.89
N PHE A 55 -1.74 5.20 7.65
CA PHE A 55 -1.88 4.26 6.55
C PHE A 55 -1.81 4.94 5.19
N ALA A 56 -2.53 6.06 5.00
CA ALA A 56 -2.48 6.86 3.78
C ALA A 56 -1.08 7.45 3.52
N THR A 57 -0.36 7.84 4.58
CA THR A 57 1.04 8.30 4.46
C THR A 57 1.95 7.18 3.96
N LEU A 58 1.85 5.98 4.55
CA LEU A 58 2.69 4.84 4.17
C LEU A 58 2.39 4.32 2.76
N ILE A 59 1.10 4.28 2.38
CA ILE A 59 0.70 3.97 1.01
C ILE A 59 1.22 5.03 0.05
N GLY A 60 1.05 6.31 0.39
CA GLY A 60 1.57 7.42 -0.39
C GLY A 60 3.07 7.30 -0.64
N GLU A 61 3.86 6.96 0.39
CA GLU A 61 5.29 6.68 0.25
C GLU A 61 5.58 5.48 -0.66
N GLU A 62 4.79 4.41 -0.57
CA GLU A 62 4.98 3.20 -1.39
C GLU A 62 4.73 3.47 -2.88
N ILE A 63 3.73 4.29 -3.18
CA ILE A 63 3.30 4.57 -4.56
C ILE A 63 3.90 5.88 -5.11
N GLY A 64 4.60 6.65 -4.27
CA GLY A 64 5.24 7.91 -4.63
C GLY A 64 4.29 9.11 -4.72
N GLU A 65 3.15 9.07 -4.04
CA GLU A 65 2.14 10.14 -4.00
C GLU A 65 2.06 10.80 -2.62
N PRO A 66 1.84 12.12 -2.54
CA PRO A 66 1.69 12.80 -1.25
C PRO A 66 0.37 12.42 -0.58
N VAL A 67 0.38 12.34 0.75
CA VAL A 67 -0.79 11.94 1.56
C VAL A 67 -2.01 12.82 1.29
N GLU A 68 -1.83 14.11 1.02
CA GLU A 68 -2.92 15.00 0.67
C GLU A 68 -3.60 14.59 -0.63
N GLN A 69 -2.87 14.05 -1.62
CA GLN A 69 -3.46 13.52 -2.85
C GLN A 69 -4.16 12.17 -2.64
N VAL A 70 -3.65 11.33 -1.74
CA VAL A 70 -4.31 10.09 -1.34
C VAL A 70 -5.66 10.41 -0.67
N MET A 71 -5.69 11.42 0.21
CA MET A 71 -6.88 11.79 1.00
C MET A 71 -7.85 12.76 0.30
N SER A 72 -7.43 13.51 -0.73
CA SER A 72 -8.24 14.60 -1.30
C SER A 72 -9.15 14.23 -2.47
N GLN A 73 -9.10 12.99 -2.97
CA GLN A 73 -9.89 12.60 -4.14
C GLN A 73 -11.22 11.95 -3.74
N ASP A 74 -12.24 12.78 -3.53
CA ASP A 74 -13.63 12.41 -3.17
C ASP A 74 -14.51 11.94 -4.35
N ASP A 75 -14.01 11.94 -5.60
CA ASP A 75 -14.80 11.66 -6.81
C ASP A 75 -14.10 10.64 -7.75
N GLY A 76 -13.93 9.39 -7.30
CA GLY A 76 -13.42 8.29 -8.13
C GLY A 76 -11.90 8.16 -8.18
N GLY A 77 -11.18 8.67 -7.18
CA GLY A 77 -9.72 8.81 -7.20
C GLY A 77 -8.94 7.76 -6.41
N LEU A 78 -7.71 8.10 -6.07
CA LEU A 78 -6.75 7.19 -5.43
C LEU A 78 -7.26 6.58 -4.11
N TYR A 79 -8.04 7.35 -3.34
CA TYR A 79 -8.69 6.87 -2.11
C TYR A 79 -9.67 5.73 -2.36
N ASP A 80 -10.49 5.84 -3.41
CA ASP A 80 -11.45 4.80 -3.78
C ASP A 80 -10.73 3.53 -4.23
N VAL A 81 -9.62 3.66 -4.98
CA VAL A 81 -8.79 2.51 -5.38
C VAL A 81 -8.17 1.82 -4.15
N VAL A 82 -7.73 2.58 -3.15
CA VAL A 82 -7.28 2.02 -1.86
C VAL A 82 -8.41 1.27 -1.16
N GLY A 83 -9.61 1.87 -1.11
CA GLY A 83 -10.80 1.24 -0.54
C GLY A 83 -11.20 -0.05 -1.25
N ASP A 84 -11.24 -0.03 -2.58
CA ASP A 84 -11.54 -1.20 -3.42
C ASP A 84 -10.49 -2.31 -3.25
N ALA A 85 -9.22 -1.95 -3.11
CA ALA A 85 -8.14 -2.90 -2.88
C ALA A 85 -8.24 -3.55 -1.49
N LEU A 86 -8.51 -2.76 -0.44
CA LEU A 86 -8.78 -3.28 0.90
C LEU A 86 -10.02 -4.20 0.91
N GLY A 87 -11.06 -3.82 0.17
CA GLY A 87 -12.26 -4.63 -0.03
C GLY A 87 -11.94 -5.97 -0.68
N SER A 88 -11.23 -5.97 -1.81
CA SER A 88 -10.79 -7.17 -2.52
C SER A 88 -9.91 -8.09 -1.65
N LEU A 89 -8.98 -7.51 -0.89
CA LEU A 89 -8.15 -8.26 0.07
C LEU A 89 -9.00 -8.88 1.19
N THR A 90 -10.05 -8.20 1.64
CA THR A 90 -10.98 -8.74 2.64
C THR A 90 -11.84 -9.85 2.05
N GLU A 91 -12.39 -9.67 0.85
CA GLU A 91 -13.22 -10.67 0.16
C GLU A 91 -12.45 -11.96 -0.18
N SER A 92 -11.16 -11.83 -0.51
CA SER A 92 -10.28 -12.97 -0.74
C SER A 92 -9.82 -13.68 0.55
N GLY A 93 -10.04 -13.07 1.72
CA GLY A 93 -9.56 -13.56 3.02
C GLY A 93 -8.07 -13.30 3.28
N ALA A 94 -7.41 -12.52 2.42
CA ALA A 94 -6.05 -12.06 2.61
C ALA A 94 -5.94 -11.04 3.76
N LEU A 95 -7.03 -10.32 4.04
CA LEU A 95 -7.12 -9.34 5.11
C LEU A 95 -8.32 -9.65 6.02
N VAL A 96 -8.09 -9.59 7.33
CA VAL A 96 -9.09 -9.89 8.35
C VAL A 96 -9.17 -8.71 9.30
N PHE A 97 -10.40 -8.23 9.53
CA PHE A 97 -10.67 -7.22 10.54
C PHE A 97 -11.16 -7.88 11.83
N ASP A 98 -10.43 -7.63 12.92
CA ASP A 98 -10.83 -8.00 14.28
C ASP A 98 -11.58 -6.82 14.90
N GLU A 99 -12.90 -6.96 15.05
CA GLU A 99 -13.77 -5.91 15.61
C GLU A 99 -13.56 -5.70 17.13
N GLU A 100 -13.10 -6.71 17.86
CA GLU A 100 -12.88 -6.62 19.31
C GLU A 100 -11.62 -5.80 19.61
N MET A 101 -10.58 -6.02 18.80
CA MET A 101 -9.30 -5.32 18.93
C MET A 101 -9.14 -4.13 17.98
N ALA A 102 -10.14 -3.84 17.13
CA ALA A 102 -10.07 -2.84 16.07
C ALA A 102 -8.75 -2.93 15.27
N THR A 103 -8.40 -4.14 14.82
CA THR A 103 -7.11 -4.43 14.18
C THR A 103 -7.34 -5.05 12.80
N LEU A 104 -6.70 -4.50 11.77
CA LEU A 104 -6.60 -5.14 10.46
C LEU A 104 -5.36 -6.03 10.43
N THR A 105 -5.51 -7.29 10.03
CA THR A 105 -4.41 -8.26 9.96
C THR A 105 -4.35 -8.89 8.58
N MET A 106 -3.16 -8.93 7.98
CA MET A 106 -2.94 -9.61 6.71
C MET A 106 -2.51 -11.07 6.96
N THR A 107 -3.26 -12.03 6.41
CA THR A 107 -3.14 -13.46 6.72
C THR A 107 -1.91 -14.11 6.10
N ASP A 108 -1.53 -13.72 4.89
CA ASP A 108 -0.35 -14.21 4.17
C ASP A 108 0.83 -13.24 4.22
N CYS A 109 0.93 -12.47 5.31
CA CYS A 109 1.97 -11.46 5.45
C CYS A 109 3.32 -12.04 5.93
N THR A 110 4.37 -11.68 5.20
CA THR A 110 5.77 -11.93 5.60
C THR A 110 6.45 -10.59 5.86
N PRO A 111 6.89 -10.30 7.10
CA PRO A 111 7.56 -9.04 7.42
C PRO A 111 8.81 -8.82 6.57
N VAL A 112 9.07 -7.56 6.17
CA VAL A 112 10.31 -7.20 5.48
C VAL A 112 11.40 -6.95 6.53
N GLU A 113 12.49 -7.73 6.50
CA GLU A 113 13.67 -7.57 7.36
C GLU A 113 14.53 -6.33 7.03
#